data_AF-A0A2B4S0E9-F1
#
_entry.id   AF-A0A2B4S0E9-F1
#
_cell.length_a   1.000
_cell.length_b   1.000
_cell.length_c   1.000
_cell.angle_alpha   90.00
_cell.angle_beta   90.00
_cell.angle_gamma   90.00
#
_symmetry.space_group_name_H-M   'P 1'
#
loop_
_entity.id
_entity.type
_entity.pdbx_description
1 polymer ?
#
loop_
_entity_poly.entity_id
_entity_poly.type
_entity_poly.pdbx_seq_one_letter_code
_entity_poly.pdbx_strand_id
1 'polypeptide(L)'
;MSRLGKIDAFFSPKRTEETEDIWTKWFDLAVTTTANVGVVPSIPRRTNQQQHRDNVQTQTPSDYYKRAVAIPLLDHLLSEMKTYLNPTNDAVLSSLFNLLPELVAVRDRNPDIGAALEFYENNLASPHVVDVELLRWKRKWCSTEDADRPTSAAQTLAPCYREFFPNIHTLIHILCTLSITSAECEHSFNTLRWLKTYLRSTMSSERESGLALININYHRDIYIEEVISTFAQRQPRRLLFA
;
A
#
# COMPACT_ATOMS: atom_id res chain seq x y z
N MET A 1 1.36 24.03 2.13
CA MET A 1 1.34 23.05 3.24
C MET A 1 1.93 21.73 2.76
N SER A 2 2.88 21.16 3.49
CA SER A 2 3.43 19.83 3.18
C SER A 2 2.32 18.76 3.30
N ARG A 3 2.42 17.67 2.53
CA ARG A 3 1.45 16.56 2.57
C ARG A 3 1.29 15.98 3.98
N LEU A 4 2.40 15.89 4.71
CA LEU A 4 2.43 15.50 6.13
C LEU A 4 1.64 16.46 7.03
N GLY A 5 1.72 17.77 6.78
CA GLY A 5 0.95 18.76 7.53
C GLY A 5 -0.57 18.63 7.35
N LYS A 6 -1.05 18.19 6.17
CA LYS A 6 -2.47 17.90 5.94
C LYS A 6 -2.92 16.61 6.65
N ILE A 7 -2.06 15.59 6.68
CA ILE A 7 -2.33 14.32 7.40
C ILE A 7 -2.40 14.58 8.91
N ASP A 8 -1.41 15.29 9.45
CA ASP A 8 -1.42 15.66 10.87
C ASP A 8 -2.61 16.56 11.22
N ALA A 9 -2.97 17.52 10.37
CA ALA A 9 -4.16 18.34 10.58
C ALA A 9 -5.49 17.54 10.53
N PHE A 10 -5.55 16.43 9.79
CA PHE A 10 -6.74 15.58 9.72
C PHE A 10 -6.86 14.61 10.91
N PHE A 11 -5.74 14.04 11.36
CA PHE A 11 -5.76 13.04 12.43
C PHE A 11 -5.57 13.64 13.84
N SER A 12 -4.92 14.79 13.97
CA SER A 12 -4.75 15.49 15.25
C SER A 12 -6.08 15.83 15.95
N PRO A 13 -7.10 16.44 15.30
CA PRO A 13 -8.39 16.71 15.93
C PRO A 13 -9.17 15.42 16.27
N LYS A 14 -8.98 14.37 15.46
CA LYS A 14 -9.48 13.01 15.70
C LYS A 14 -8.71 12.26 16.79
N ARG A 15 -7.81 12.92 17.53
CA ARG A 15 -7.09 12.35 18.67
C ARG A 15 -7.53 12.97 20.01
N THR A 16 -8.11 14.17 20.03
CA THR A 16 -8.34 14.94 21.27
C THR A 16 -9.80 15.30 21.57
N GLU A 17 -10.61 15.78 20.62
CA GLU A 17 -11.97 16.30 20.93
C GLU A 17 -13.07 15.72 20.02
N GLU A 18 -12.87 15.64 18.70
CA GLU A 18 -13.83 14.98 17.77
C GLU A 18 -13.87 13.45 17.94
N THR A 19 -12.97 12.90 18.77
CA THR A 19 -12.94 11.48 19.06
C THR A 19 -14.21 11.01 19.71
N GLU A 20 -14.87 11.78 20.58
CA GLU A 20 -16.04 11.28 21.30
C GLU A 20 -17.23 11.07 20.37
N ASP A 21 -17.51 12.02 19.49
CA ASP A 21 -18.63 11.93 18.54
C ASP A 21 -18.41 10.87 17.44
N ILE A 22 -17.16 10.68 17.02
CA ILE A 22 -16.83 9.64 16.03
C ILE A 22 -16.73 8.27 16.69
N TRP A 23 -16.14 8.20 17.89
CA TRP A 23 -16.02 6.97 18.66
C TRP A 23 -17.38 6.43 19.10
N THR A 24 -18.29 7.30 19.57
CA THR A 24 -19.65 6.90 19.94
C THR A 24 -20.37 6.25 18.75
N LYS A 25 -20.29 6.86 17.56
CA LYS A 25 -20.82 6.24 16.32
C LYS A 25 -20.19 4.89 16.00
N TRP A 26 -18.86 4.77 16.10
CA TRP A 26 -18.17 3.50 15.85
C TRP A 26 -18.53 2.44 16.88
N PHE A 27 -18.64 2.83 18.15
CA PHE A 27 -19.01 1.95 19.24
C PHE A 27 -20.46 1.48 19.10
N ASP A 28 -21.40 2.37 18.80
CA ASP A 28 -22.82 2.03 18.57
C ASP A 28 -22.99 1.10 17.36
N LEU A 29 -22.24 1.32 16.28
CA LEU A 29 -22.19 0.39 15.15
C LEU A 29 -21.66 -0.98 15.55
N ALA A 30 -20.63 -1.03 16.39
CA ALA A 30 -20.11 -2.29 16.92
C ALA A 30 -21.12 -2.99 17.83
N VAL A 31 -21.81 -2.26 18.71
CA VAL A 31 -22.84 -2.83 19.61
C VAL A 31 -24.03 -3.37 18.82
N THR A 32 -24.50 -2.65 17.80
CA THR A 32 -25.62 -3.09 16.94
C THR A 32 -25.24 -4.34 16.13
N THR A 33 -24.03 -4.40 15.59
CA THR A 33 -23.55 -5.60 14.87
C THR A 33 -23.35 -6.79 15.80
N THR A 34 -22.84 -6.61 17.02
CA THR A 34 -22.71 -7.72 17.99
C THR A 34 -24.05 -8.16 18.57
N ALA A 35 -25.02 -7.26 18.68
CA ALA A 35 -26.39 -7.59 19.11
C ALA A 35 -27.05 -8.58 18.14
N ASN A 36 -26.80 -8.46 16.83
CA ASN A 36 -27.27 -9.43 15.83
C ASN A 36 -26.70 -10.84 16.03
N VAL A 37 -25.58 -10.97 16.75
CA VAL A 37 -24.92 -12.25 17.09
C VAL A 37 -25.20 -12.65 18.55
N GLY A 38 -26.01 -11.88 19.28
CA GLY A 38 -26.35 -12.12 20.68
C GLY A 38 -25.21 -11.86 21.68
N VAL A 39 -24.19 -11.09 21.29
CA VAL A 39 -23.02 -10.78 22.13
C VAL A 39 -23.13 -9.37 22.70
N VAL A 40 -23.03 -9.25 24.03
CA VAL A 40 -22.99 -7.97 24.74
C VAL A 40 -21.52 -7.54 24.95
N PRO A 41 -21.17 -6.27 24.70
CA PRO A 41 -19.81 -5.78 24.94
C PRO A 41 -19.44 -5.88 26.43
N SER A 42 -18.51 -6.77 26.77
CA SER A 42 -17.94 -6.89 28.11
C SER A 42 -16.45 -6.54 28.11
N ILE A 43 -15.94 -6.10 29.26
CA ILE A 43 -14.50 -5.89 29.46
C ILE A 43 -13.82 -7.28 29.52
N PRO A 44 -12.78 -7.53 28.70
CA PRO A 44 -12.02 -8.78 28.75
C PRO A 44 -11.37 -9.01 30.11
N ARG A 45 -11.13 -10.28 30.46
CA ARG A 45 -10.45 -10.66 31.71
C ARG A 45 -9.08 -9.98 31.83
N ARG A 46 -8.88 -9.23 32.92
CA ARG A 46 -7.59 -8.60 33.25
C ARG A 46 -6.76 -9.55 34.11
N THR A 47 -5.48 -9.70 33.80
CA THR A 47 -4.49 -10.41 34.61
C THR A 47 -3.50 -9.41 35.19
N ASN A 48 -2.94 -9.68 36.37
CA ASN A 48 -2.00 -8.75 37.03
C ASN A 48 -0.72 -8.51 36.21
N GLN A 49 -0.33 -9.47 35.37
CA GLN A 49 0.73 -9.30 34.38
C GLN A 49 0.18 -9.65 33.00
N GLN A 50 0.37 -8.74 32.05
CA GLN A 50 0.16 -8.97 30.61
C GLN A 50 1.45 -8.59 29.89
N GLN A 51 1.96 -9.48 29.03
CA GLN A 51 3.19 -9.24 28.28
C GLN A 51 2.95 -8.61 26.90
N HIS A 52 1.75 -8.80 26.34
CA HIS A 52 1.43 -8.42 24.95
C HIS A 52 0.29 -7.41 24.81
N ARG A 53 -0.28 -6.94 25.93
CA ARG A 53 -1.39 -5.97 25.94
C ARG A 53 -1.28 -5.03 27.13
N ASP A 54 -1.70 -3.79 26.92
CA ASP A 54 -1.76 -2.78 27.97
C ASP A 54 -2.93 -3.03 28.92
N ASN A 55 -2.63 -2.96 30.22
CA ASN A 55 -3.63 -3.17 31.27
C ASN A 55 -4.36 -1.85 31.56
N VAL A 56 -5.21 -1.42 30.63
CA VAL A 56 -5.93 -0.14 30.73
C VAL A 56 -6.94 -0.18 31.88
N GLN A 57 -6.78 0.72 32.85
CA GLN A 57 -7.73 0.89 33.95
C GLN A 57 -8.92 1.76 33.53
N THR A 58 -10.02 1.13 33.12
CA THR A 58 -11.31 1.79 32.83
C THR A 58 -12.48 1.04 33.47
N GLN A 59 -13.58 1.78 33.73
CA GLN A 59 -14.81 1.24 34.32
C GLN A 59 -15.88 0.88 33.28
N THR A 60 -15.87 1.52 32.10
CA THR A 60 -16.83 1.23 31.03
C THR A 60 -16.20 0.38 29.91
N PRO A 61 -16.96 -0.53 29.26
CA PRO A 61 -16.50 -1.24 28.08
C PRO A 61 -16.12 -0.30 26.92
N SER A 62 -16.87 0.80 26.75
CA SER A 62 -16.59 1.81 25.71
C SER A 62 -15.21 2.44 25.88
N ASP A 63 -14.88 2.93 27.08
CA ASP A 63 -13.58 3.56 27.34
C ASP A 63 -12.43 2.55 27.25
N TYR A 64 -12.68 1.29 27.61
CA TYR A 64 -11.71 0.23 27.45
C TYR A 64 -11.31 0.04 25.99
N TYR A 65 -12.29 -0.17 25.10
CA TYR A 65 -12.02 -0.40 23.67
C TYR A 65 -11.47 0.85 22.97
N LYS A 66 -11.87 2.05 23.41
CA LYS A 66 -11.30 3.32 22.92
C LYS A 66 -9.79 3.34 23.13
N ARG A 67 -9.35 3.09 24.36
CA ARG A 67 -7.93 3.17 24.76
C ARG A 67 -7.09 1.97 24.34
N ALA A 68 -7.64 0.77 24.39
CA ALA A 68 -6.89 -0.46 24.12
C ALA A 68 -6.83 -0.83 22.64
N VAL A 69 -7.78 -0.35 21.82
CA VAL A 69 -7.89 -0.75 20.40
C VAL A 69 -7.90 0.46 19.48
N ALA A 70 -8.82 1.40 19.67
CA ALA A 70 -9.02 2.47 18.71
C ALA A 70 -7.82 3.43 18.62
N ILE A 71 -7.33 3.91 19.76
CA ILE A 71 -6.17 4.82 19.80
C ILE A 71 -4.91 4.13 19.26
N PRO A 72 -4.51 2.93 19.73
CA PRO A 72 -3.34 2.23 19.19
C PRO A 72 -3.45 1.95 17.69
N LEU A 73 -4.63 1.60 17.19
CA LEU A 73 -4.86 1.38 15.76
C LEU A 73 -4.68 2.68 14.97
N LEU A 74 -5.27 3.78 15.44
CA LEU A 74 -5.12 5.08 14.79
C LEU A 74 -3.67 5.56 14.81
N ASP A 75 -2.96 5.36 15.92
CA ASP A 75 -1.55 5.71 16.05
C ASP A 75 -0.67 4.86 15.12
N HIS A 76 -0.96 3.57 15.00
CA HIS A 76 -0.27 2.69 14.07
C HIS A 76 -0.54 3.11 12.62
N LEU A 77 -1.79 3.29 12.22
CA LEU A 77 -2.15 3.74 10.87
C LEU A 77 -1.49 5.08 10.52
N LEU A 78 -1.46 6.01 11.47
CA LEU A 78 -0.82 7.30 11.30
C LEU A 78 0.70 7.16 11.17
N SER A 79 1.32 6.30 11.97
CA SER A 79 2.74 5.97 11.86
C SER A 79 3.06 5.38 10.48
N GLU A 80 2.29 4.41 10.00
CA GLU A 80 2.47 3.82 8.67
C GLU A 80 2.30 4.88 7.58
N MET A 81 1.22 5.67 7.63
CA MET A 81 0.99 6.76 6.68
C MET A 81 2.15 7.77 6.68
N LYS A 82 2.71 8.10 7.84
CA LYS A 82 3.91 8.94 7.93
C LYS A 82 5.12 8.27 7.32
N THR A 83 5.36 6.99 7.59
CA THR A 83 6.50 6.25 7.05
C THR A 83 6.47 6.19 5.52
N TYR A 84 5.32 5.84 4.93
CA TYR A 84 5.17 5.68 3.47
C TYR A 84 4.98 6.99 2.71
N LEU A 85 4.36 8.01 3.31
CA LEU A 85 4.10 9.30 2.64
C LEU A 85 5.12 10.38 3.00
N ASN A 86 6.17 10.04 3.75
CA ASN A 86 7.25 10.99 4.01
C ASN A 86 8.08 11.22 2.74
N PRO A 87 8.07 12.46 2.19
CA PRO A 87 8.80 12.76 0.97
C PRO A 87 10.34 12.64 1.12
N THR A 88 10.86 12.59 2.34
CA THR A 88 12.29 12.33 2.58
C THR A 88 12.65 10.85 2.60
N ASN A 89 11.67 9.95 2.80
CA ASN A 89 11.92 8.50 2.87
C ASN A 89 11.98 7.86 1.49
N ASP A 90 11.28 8.41 0.50
CA ASP A 90 11.28 7.89 -0.86
C ASP A 90 11.32 9.04 -1.90
N ALA A 91 12.54 9.42 -2.26
CA ALA A 91 12.79 10.40 -3.31
C ALA A 91 12.28 9.93 -4.68
N VAL A 92 12.23 8.61 -4.92
CA VAL A 92 11.76 8.00 -6.16
C VAL A 92 10.23 8.13 -6.28
N LEU A 93 9.48 7.79 -5.23
CA LEU A 93 8.03 8.02 -5.23
C LEU A 93 7.69 9.51 -5.34
N SER A 94 8.41 10.36 -4.62
CA SER A 94 8.19 11.82 -4.66
C SER A 94 8.43 12.39 -6.05
N SER A 95 9.46 11.92 -6.76
CA SER A 95 9.74 12.31 -8.15
C SER A 95 8.68 11.78 -9.12
N LEU A 96 8.20 10.55 -8.96
CA LEU A 96 7.09 10.02 -9.77
C LEU A 96 5.81 10.83 -9.57
N PHE A 97 5.46 11.19 -8.33
CA PHE A 97 4.28 12.02 -8.06
C PHE A 97 4.39 13.42 -8.69
N ASN A 98 5.59 13.97 -8.83
CA ASN A 98 5.78 15.28 -9.47
C ASN A 98 5.38 15.30 -10.95
N LEU A 99 5.11 14.14 -11.58
CA LEU A 99 4.61 14.04 -12.96
C LEU A 99 3.09 14.25 -13.08
N LEU A 100 2.34 14.21 -11.98
CA LEU A 100 0.88 14.42 -12.00
C LEU A 100 0.52 15.85 -12.42
N PRO A 101 -0.43 16.05 -13.35
CA PRO A 101 -0.82 17.36 -13.91
C PRO A 101 -1.13 18.43 -12.88
N GLU A 102 -1.81 18.08 -11.79
CA GLU A 102 -2.12 19.01 -10.70
C GLU A 102 -0.83 19.59 -10.07
N LEU A 103 0.21 18.78 -9.94
CA LEU A 103 1.48 19.18 -9.31
C LEU A 103 2.44 19.82 -10.30
N VAL A 104 2.36 19.41 -11.56
CA VAL A 104 3.13 20.01 -12.66
C VAL A 104 2.66 21.43 -12.95
N ALA A 105 1.35 21.67 -12.95
CA ALA A 105 0.76 22.97 -13.29
C ALA A 105 0.88 24.01 -12.17
N VAL A 106 0.84 23.59 -10.90
CA VAL A 106 0.93 24.49 -9.73
C VAL A 106 2.37 24.95 -9.45
N ARG A 107 3.39 24.24 -9.96
CA ARG A 107 4.80 24.56 -9.68
C ARG A 107 5.41 25.43 -10.78
N ASP A 108 5.92 26.59 -10.38
CA ASP A 108 6.62 27.51 -11.28
C ASP A 108 7.94 26.91 -11.80
N ARG A 109 8.60 26.05 -11.01
CA ARG A 109 9.81 25.31 -11.38
C ARG A 109 9.49 24.03 -12.16
N ASN A 110 10.46 23.50 -12.90
CA ASN A 110 10.33 22.18 -13.50
C ASN A 110 10.19 21.11 -12.40
N PRO A 111 9.32 20.09 -12.59
CA PRO A 111 9.22 18.99 -11.65
C PRO A 111 10.57 18.30 -11.49
N ASP A 112 11.01 18.14 -10.24
CA ASP A 112 12.21 17.39 -9.92
C ASP A 112 11.93 15.90 -10.06
N ILE A 113 12.57 15.30 -11.07
CA ILE A 113 12.43 13.88 -11.42
C ILE A 113 13.76 13.11 -11.30
N GLY A 114 14.81 13.73 -10.74
CA GLY A 114 16.16 13.17 -10.76
C GLY A 114 16.26 11.77 -10.14
N ALA A 115 15.63 11.57 -8.99
CA ALA A 115 15.65 10.28 -8.30
C ALA A 115 14.94 9.15 -9.08
N ALA A 116 13.81 9.44 -9.75
CA ALA A 116 13.12 8.47 -10.59
C ALA A 116 13.90 8.14 -11.86
N LEU A 117 14.60 9.11 -12.44
CA LEU A 117 15.46 8.89 -13.60
C LEU A 117 16.64 7.97 -13.27
N GLU A 118 17.30 8.21 -12.14
CA GLU A 118 18.41 7.37 -11.68
C GLU A 118 17.94 5.94 -11.37
N PHE A 119 16.79 5.78 -10.71
CA PHE A 119 16.30 4.46 -10.31
C PHE A 119 15.72 3.63 -11.47
N TYR A 120 15.00 4.27 -12.40
CA TYR A 120 14.31 3.60 -13.52
C TYR A 120 15.01 3.76 -14.87
N GLU A 121 16.30 4.13 -14.91
CA GLU A 121 17.05 4.38 -16.14
C GLU A 121 16.92 3.23 -17.16
N ASN A 122 17.01 1.99 -16.69
CA ASN A 122 16.92 0.77 -17.50
C ASN A 122 15.53 0.51 -18.11
N ASN A 123 14.48 1.13 -17.55
CA ASN A 123 13.11 0.98 -18.03
C ASN A 123 12.71 2.06 -19.04
N LEU A 124 13.52 3.11 -19.18
CA LEU A 124 13.24 4.25 -20.05
C LEU A 124 13.72 3.96 -21.49
N ALA A 125 12.93 4.38 -22.47
CA ALA A 125 13.28 4.20 -23.88
C ALA A 125 14.41 5.14 -24.31
N SER A 126 14.45 6.37 -23.77
CA SER A 126 15.49 7.35 -24.06
C SER A 126 15.69 8.34 -22.90
N PRO A 127 16.52 8.01 -21.89
CA PRO A 127 16.74 8.84 -20.70
C PRO A 127 17.16 10.28 -21.01
N HIS A 128 17.94 10.50 -22.08
CA HIS A 128 18.49 11.81 -22.44
C HIS A 128 17.45 12.81 -22.99
N VAL A 129 16.26 12.35 -23.39
CA VAL A 129 15.23 13.21 -24.00
C VAL A 129 14.15 13.63 -23.00
N VAL A 130 14.22 13.10 -21.76
CA VAL A 130 13.15 13.30 -20.75
C VAL A 130 12.94 14.77 -20.42
N ASP A 131 13.98 15.59 -20.38
CA ASP A 131 13.85 17.03 -20.10
C ASP A 131 12.96 17.74 -21.13
N VAL A 132 13.10 17.38 -22.41
CA VAL A 132 12.32 17.97 -23.50
C VAL A 132 10.87 17.48 -23.44
N GLU A 133 10.66 16.20 -23.15
CA GLU A 133 9.32 15.65 -22.92
C GLU A 133 8.63 16.31 -21.74
N LEU A 134 9.36 16.54 -20.64
CA LEU A 134 8.86 17.12 -19.40
C LEU A 134 8.48 18.60 -19.58
N LEU A 135 9.25 19.36 -20.35
CA LEU A 135 8.87 20.73 -20.75
C LEU A 135 7.57 20.75 -21.57
N ARG A 136 7.42 19.83 -22.52
CA ARG A 136 6.19 19.70 -23.33
C ARG A 136 5.00 19.27 -22.48
N TRP A 137 5.21 18.33 -21.57
CA TRP A 137 4.21 17.85 -20.62
C TRP A 137 3.74 18.97 -19.70
N LYS A 138 4.68 19.75 -19.15
CA LYS A 138 4.35 20.93 -18.35
C LYS A 138 3.52 21.94 -19.14
N ARG A 139 3.95 22.27 -20.35
CA ARG A 139 3.21 23.19 -21.22
C ARG A 139 1.79 22.71 -21.49
N LYS A 140 1.59 21.42 -21.79
CA LYS A 140 0.27 20.82 -22.02
C LYS A 140 -0.68 21.09 -20.86
N TRP A 141 -0.25 20.81 -19.63
CA TRP A 141 -1.11 20.92 -18.45
C TRP A 141 -1.24 22.33 -17.89
N CYS A 142 -0.23 23.20 -18.07
CA CYS A 142 -0.34 24.63 -17.77
C CYS A 142 -1.34 25.34 -18.69
N SER A 143 -1.53 24.86 -19.92
CA SER A 143 -2.51 25.41 -20.87
C SER A 143 -3.92 24.84 -20.69
N THR A 144 -4.10 23.83 -19.82
CA THR A 144 -5.41 23.21 -19.55
C THR A 144 -6.04 23.84 -18.31
N GLU A 145 -7.35 24.09 -18.33
CA GLU A 145 -8.11 24.60 -17.19
C GLU A 145 -8.06 23.64 -15.99
N ASP A 146 -8.18 24.17 -14.78
CA ASP A 146 -8.05 23.39 -13.54
C ASP A 146 -9.08 22.24 -13.45
N ALA A 147 -10.28 22.43 -14.02
CA ALA A 147 -11.39 21.46 -13.96
C ALA A 147 -11.14 20.19 -14.79
N ASP A 148 -10.36 20.28 -15.86
CA ASP A 148 -10.06 19.17 -16.76
C ASP A 148 -8.76 18.44 -16.39
N ARG A 149 -8.10 18.84 -15.30
CA ARG A 149 -6.86 18.21 -14.86
C ARG A 149 -7.15 16.90 -14.12
N PRO A 150 -6.59 15.78 -14.59
CA PRO A 150 -6.72 14.51 -13.89
C PRO A 150 -6.03 14.56 -12.52
N THR A 151 -6.75 14.12 -11.49
CA THR A 151 -6.30 14.12 -10.09
C THR A 151 -5.56 12.83 -9.72
N SER A 152 -5.83 11.74 -10.45
CA SER A 152 -5.29 10.40 -10.17
C SER A 152 -4.31 9.93 -11.24
N ALA A 153 -3.27 9.18 -10.85
CA ALA A 153 -2.29 8.60 -11.77
C ALA A 153 -2.94 7.79 -12.90
N ALA A 154 -3.98 7.00 -12.60
CA ALA A 154 -4.70 6.24 -13.61
C ALA A 154 -5.39 7.14 -14.65
N GLN A 155 -5.97 8.26 -14.20
CA GLN A 155 -6.59 9.24 -15.09
C GLN A 155 -5.54 10.02 -15.89
N THR A 156 -4.32 10.17 -15.38
CA THR A 156 -3.21 10.81 -16.11
C THR A 156 -2.63 9.94 -17.22
N LEU A 157 -2.74 8.61 -17.08
CA LEU A 157 -2.24 7.66 -18.06
C LEU A 157 -3.07 7.69 -19.34
N ALA A 158 -4.39 7.82 -19.25
CA ALA A 158 -5.30 7.85 -20.41
C ALA A 158 -4.97 8.94 -21.45
N PRO A 159 -4.73 10.22 -21.07
CA PRO A 159 -4.31 11.28 -22.00
C PRO A 159 -2.79 11.29 -22.28
N CYS A 160 -2.01 10.38 -21.69
CA CYS A 160 -0.58 10.26 -21.92
C CYS A 160 -0.32 9.24 -23.05
N TYR A 161 -0.28 9.72 -24.29
CA TYR A 161 0.02 8.86 -25.43
C TYR A 161 1.52 8.54 -25.49
N ARG A 162 1.85 7.24 -25.56
CA ARG A 162 3.22 6.72 -25.62
C ARG A 162 4.02 7.24 -26.82
N GLU A 163 3.37 7.57 -27.93
CA GLU A 163 4.00 8.11 -29.13
C GLU A 163 4.58 9.52 -28.94
N PHE A 164 3.93 10.33 -28.11
CA PHE A 164 4.35 11.72 -27.86
C PHE A 164 5.21 11.87 -26.61
N PHE A 165 5.01 10.99 -25.61
CA PHE A 165 5.67 11.04 -24.31
C PHE A 165 6.09 9.64 -23.84
N PRO A 166 7.01 8.96 -24.54
CA PRO A 166 7.35 7.56 -24.24
C PRO A 166 7.93 7.37 -22.84
N ASN A 167 8.78 8.30 -22.37
CA ASN A 167 9.43 8.18 -21.07
C ASN A 167 8.46 8.54 -19.93
N ILE A 168 7.71 9.63 -20.08
CA ILE A 168 6.71 10.05 -19.07
C ILE A 168 5.59 9.02 -18.97
N HIS A 169 5.13 8.45 -20.09
CA HIS A 169 4.15 7.37 -20.09
C HIS A 169 4.63 6.17 -19.28
N THR A 170 5.90 5.77 -19.45
CA THR A 170 6.49 4.66 -18.71
C THR A 170 6.58 4.96 -17.22
N LEU A 171 6.98 6.18 -16.83
CA LEU A 171 7.05 6.60 -15.43
C LEU A 171 5.66 6.67 -14.76
N ILE A 172 4.65 7.20 -15.47
CA ILE A 172 3.26 7.22 -14.97
C ILE A 172 2.71 5.79 -14.89
N HIS A 173 3.02 4.93 -15.86
CA HIS A 173 2.61 3.53 -15.83
C HIS A 173 3.23 2.80 -14.64
N ILE A 174 4.53 3.01 -14.38
CA ILE A 174 5.20 2.50 -13.18
C ILE A 174 4.47 3.00 -11.92
N LEU A 175 4.18 4.30 -11.83
CA LEU A 175 3.41 4.87 -10.72
C LEU A 175 2.04 4.21 -10.54
N CYS A 176 1.35 3.86 -11.62
CA CYS A 176 0.08 3.13 -11.56
C CYS A 176 0.23 1.67 -11.09
N THR A 177 1.37 1.04 -11.37
CA THR A 177 1.67 -0.35 -10.93
C THR A 177 2.25 -0.42 -9.53
N LEU A 178 2.82 0.67 -9.02
CA LEU A 178 3.30 0.74 -7.64
C LEU A 178 2.08 0.73 -6.72
N SER A 179 1.92 -0.37 -5.99
CA SER A 179 0.92 -0.47 -4.93
C SER A 179 1.28 0.54 -3.82
N ILE A 180 0.65 1.72 -3.85
CA ILE A 180 0.77 2.73 -2.77
C ILE A 180 0.18 2.17 -1.45
N THR A 181 -0.66 1.13 -1.55
CA THR A 181 -1.27 0.44 -0.41
C THR A 181 -0.75 -0.99 -0.32
N SER A 182 -0.60 -1.50 0.90
CA SER A 182 -0.21 -2.88 1.21
C SER A 182 -1.20 -3.95 0.75
N ALA A 183 -2.29 -3.60 0.07
CA ALA A 183 -3.42 -4.50 -0.20
C ALA A 183 -3.03 -5.76 -0.99
N GLU A 184 -2.11 -5.67 -1.96
CA GLU A 184 -1.63 -6.87 -2.67
C GLU A 184 -0.69 -7.72 -1.78
N CYS A 185 0.13 -7.07 -0.95
CA CYS A 185 0.88 -7.75 0.09
C CYS A 185 -0.05 -8.41 1.12
N GLU A 186 -1.21 -7.84 1.43
CA GLU A 186 -2.18 -8.42 2.35
C GLU A 186 -2.80 -9.70 1.78
N HIS A 187 -3.03 -9.80 0.47
CA HIS A 187 -3.47 -11.06 -0.14
C HIS A 187 -2.40 -12.17 0.00
N SER A 188 -1.13 -11.84 -0.27
CA SER A 188 -0.04 -12.80 -0.10
C SER A 188 0.24 -13.14 1.37
N PHE A 189 0.17 -12.16 2.29
CA PHE A 189 0.28 -12.40 3.73
C PHE A 189 -0.91 -13.16 4.31
N ASN A 190 -2.12 -12.93 3.80
CA ASN A 190 -3.31 -13.67 4.23
C ASN A 190 -3.23 -15.12 3.77
N THR A 191 -2.86 -15.37 2.50
CA THR A 191 -2.63 -16.74 2.02
C THR A 191 -1.51 -17.44 2.81
N LEU A 192 -0.40 -16.75 3.10
CA LEU A 192 0.66 -17.25 3.98
C LEU A 192 0.15 -17.55 5.40
N ARG A 193 -0.64 -16.65 5.99
CA ARG A 193 -1.24 -16.84 7.32
C ARG A 193 -2.16 -18.05 7.34
N TRP A 194 -2.98 -18.23 6.31
CA TRP A 194 -3.84 -19.40 6.14
C TRP A 194 -3.00 -20.67 6.04
N LEU A 195 -1.98 -20.70 5.18
CA LEU A 195 -1.08 -21.85 5.04
C LEU A 195 -0.40 -22.22 6.36
N LYS A 196 0.16 -21.24 7.08
CA LYS A 196 0.80 -21.44 8.38
C LYS A 196 -0.17 -21.94 9.45
N THR A 197 -1.35 -21.34 9.53
CA THR A 197 -2.35 -21.69 10.55
C THR A 197 -2.93 -23.07 10.29
N TYR A 198 -3.22 -23.40 9.02
CA TYR A 198 -3.79 -24.67 8.62
C TYR A 198 -2.79 -25.83 8.76
N LEU A 199 -1.55 -25.65 8.27
CA LEU A 199 -0.54 -26.71 8.31
C LEU A 199 0.16 -26.83 9.67
N ARG A 200 0.02 -25.84 10.57
CA ARG A 200 0.64 -25.83 11.92
C ARG A 200 2.13 -26.19 11.90
N SER A 201 2.80 -25.90 10.79
CA SER A 201 4.07 -26.55 10.46
C SER A 201 5.25 -25.61 10.68
N THR A 202 6.31 -26.11 11.32
CA THR A 202 7.65 -25.52 11.32
C THR A 202 8.35 -25.75 9.97
N MET A 203 7.74 -25.26 8.87
CA MET A 203 8.35 -25.35 7.55
C MET A 203 9.44 -24.31 7.34
N SER A 204 10.41 -24.62 6.48
CA SER A 204 11.40 -23.66 6.02
C SER A 204 10.73 -22.55 5.21
N SER A 205 11.28 -21.33 5.31
CA SER A 205 10.77 -20.13 4.63
C SER A 205 10.64 -20.32 3.11
N GLU A 206 11.56 -21.05 2.49
CA GLU A 206 11.56 -21.30 1.05
C GLU A 206 10.36 -22.16 0.60
N ARG A 207 10.05 -23.24 1.32
CA ARG A 207 8.91 -24.10 1.01
C ARG A 207 7.59 -23.38 1.26
N GLU A 208 7.53 -22.54 2.29
CA GLU A 208 6.37 -21.73 2.62
C GLU A 208 6.06 -20.72 1.49
N SER A 209 7.07 -19.96 1.06
CA SER A 209 6.94 -19.02 -0.06
C SER A 209 6.52 -19.72 -1.36
N GLY A 210 7.08 -20.90 -1.64
CA GLY A 210 6.69 -21.71 -2.81
C GLY A 210 5.21 -22.12 -2.80
N LEU A 211 4.70 -22.59 -1.65
CA LEU A 211 3.28 -22.96 -1.52
C LEU A 211 2.35 -21.74 -1.63
N ALA A 212 2.75 -20.60 -1.06
CA ALA A 212 1.98 -19.36 -1.19
C ALA A 212 1.88 -18.90 -2.65
N LEU A 213 2.99 -18.95 -3.40
CA LEU A 213 3.01 -18.61 -4.82
C LEU A 213 2.09 -19.51 -5.65
N ILE A 214 2.09 -20.82 -5.38
CA ILE A 214 1.18 -21.78 -6.04
C ILE A 214 -0.28 -21.44 -5.72
N ASN A 215 -0.59 -21.15 -4.45
CA ASN A 215 -1.95 -20.83 -4.03
C ASN A 215 -2.45 -19.50 -4.63
N ILE A 216 -1.61 -18.47 -4.71
CA ILE A 216 -1.98 -17.18 -5.32
C ILE A 216 -2.24 -17.34 -6.83
N ASN A 217 -1.40 -18.13 -7.51
CA ASN A 217 -1.46 -18.31 -8.96
C ASN A 217 -2.22 -19.58 -9.38
N TYR A 218 -3.11 -20.11 -8.55
CA TYR A 218 -3.81 -21.37 -8.81
C TYR A 218 -4.66 -21.36 -10.11
N HIS A 219 -5.04 -20.17 -10.55
CA HIS A 219 -5.85 -19.92 -11.75
C HIS A 219 -5.00 -19.87 -13.05
N ARG A 220 -3.67 -19.91 -12.95
CA ARG A 220 -2.79 -19.95 -14.12
C ARG A 220 -2.55 -21.39 -14.53
N ASP A 221 -2.70 -21.66 -15.82
CA ASP A 221 -2.36 -22.97 -16.38
C ASP A 221 -0.85 -23.21 -16.29
N ILE A 222 -0.47 -24.35 -15.71
CA ILE A 222 0.92 -24.75 -15.58
C ILE A 222 1.23 -25.78 -16.66
N TYR A 223 2.22 -25.51 -17.51
CA TYR A 223 2.65 -26.46 -18.52
C TYR A 223 3.46 -27.59 -17.87
N ILE A 224 2.80 -28.72 -17.62
CA ILE A 224 3.34 -29.83 -16.82
C ILE A 224 4.65 -30.38 -17.43
N GLU A 225 4.77 -30.44 -18.75
CA GLU A 225 5.98 -30.96 -19.41
C GLU A 225 7.22 -30.07 -19.15
N GLU A 226 7.04 -28.74 -19.14
CA GLU A 226 8.12 -27.81 -18.82
C GLU A 226 8.54 -27.95 -17.36
N VAL A 227 7.59 -28.15 -16.44
CA VAL A 227 7.88 -28.42 -15.03
C VAL A 227 8.64 -29.73 -14.87
N ILE A 228 8.23 -30.81 -15.55
CA ILE A 228 8.93 -32.10 -15.52
C ILE A 228 10.35 -31.96 -16.06
N SER A 229 10.53 -31.28 -17.19
CA SER A 229 11.86 -31.06 -17.79
C SER A 229 12.78 -30.24 -16.88
N THR A 230 12.26 -29.19 -16.25
CA THR A 230 13.00 -28.34 -15.31
C THR A 230 13.35 -29.10 -14.03
N PHE A 231 12.42 -29.91 -13.52
CA PHE A 231 12.67 -30.77 -12.36
C PHE A 231 13.74 -31.83 -12.66
N ALA A 232 13.69 -32.42 -13.85
CA ALA A 232 14.66 -33.40 -14.31
C ALA A 232 16.08 -32.85 -14.37
N GLN A 233 16.23 -31.62 -14.88
CA GLN A 233 17.51 -30.94 -14.94
C GLN A 233 18.06 -30.57 -13.55
N ARG A 234 17.18 -30.15 -12.63
CA ARG A 234 17.59 -29.70 -11.28
C ARG A 234 17.85 -30.84 -10.30
N GLN A 235 17.13 -31.97 -10.43
CA GLN A 235 17.26 -33.12 -9.53
C GLN A 235 17.42 -34.44 -10.30
N PRO A 236 18.49 -34.60 -11.11
CA PRO A 236 18.67 -35.77 -11.97
C PRO A 236 18.74 -37.09 -11.18
N ARG A 237 19.21 -37.04 -9.93
CA ARG A 237 19.32 -38.22 -9.05
C ARG A 237 17.98 -38.79 -8.57
N ARG A 238 16.89 -38.01 -8.63
CA ARG A 238 15.56 -38.45 -8.16
C ARG A 238 14.68 -39.02 -9.26
N LEU A 239 15.11 -38.94 -10.52
CA LEU A 239 14.43 -39.57 -11.66
C LEU A 239 14.93 -40.98 -11.97
N LEU A 240 16.02 -41.40 -11.32
CA LEU A 240 16.51 -42.78 -11.39
C LEU A 240 15.76 -43.62 -10.36
N PHE A 241 14.50 -43.94 -10.64
CA PHE A 241 13.82 -45.08 -10.05
C PHE A 241 13.52 -46.07 -11.18
N ALA A 242 14.45 -46.99 -11.38
CA ALA A 242 14.29 -48.25 -12.10
C ALA A 242 14.70 -49.37 -11.13
#